data_AF-E3BG66-F1
#
_entry.id   AF-E3BG66-F1
#
_cell.length_a   1.000
_cell.length_b   1.000
_cell.length_c   1.000
_cell.angle_alpha   90.00
_cell.angle_beta   90.00
_cell.angle_gamma   90.00
#
_symmetry.space_group_name_H-M   'P 1'
#
loop_
_entity.id
_entity.type
_entity.pdbx_description
1 polymer ?
#
loop_
_entity_poly.entity_id
_entity_poly.type
_entity_poly.pdbx_seq_one_letter_code
_entity_poly.pdbx_strand_id
1 'polypeptide(L)'
;MSVYYTLCFLSAAAMLIAFLNSKVGKMQTTIAITAGSMMLSLIIVIAGQNDWFHLTEIASNTVASINFEDFLLKGILGFLLFAGGLGIKLPHLKDQKWEITVLALGATLFSTFFIGSVLYGFCQLIGIPFDFIYCLLFGALISPTDPIAVLAIVKKTRCTQTHFYADRR
;
A
#
# COMPACT_ATOMS: atom_id res chain seq x y z
N MET A 1 21.51 13.08 -11.57
CA MET A 1 20.35 13.92 -11.94
C MET A 1 19.78 14.53 -10.68
N SER A 2 19.47 15.83 -10.67
CA SER A 2 18.92 16.49 -9.48
C SER A 2 17.63 15.78 -9.04
N VAL A 3 17.48 15.50 -7.74
CA VAL A 3 16.35 14.75 -7.13
C VAL A 3 14.99 15.24 -7.63
N TYR A 4 14.88 16.54 -7.92
CA TYR A 4 13.69 17.18 -8.48
C TYR A 4 13.25 16.59 -9.84
N TYR A 5 14.17 16.28 -10.76
CA TYR A 5 13.81 15.72 -12.06
C TYR A 5 13.22 14.32 -11.93
N THR A 6 13.77 13.50 -11.04
CA THR A 6 13.27 12.15 -10.79
C THR A 6 11.88 12.18 -10.17
N LEU A 7 11.63 13.07 -9.20
CA LEU A 7 10.30 13.26 -8.60
C LEU A 7 9.28 13.77 -9.62
N CYS A 8 9.65 14.73 -10.47
CA CYS A 8 8.78 15.22 -11.55
C CYS A 8 8.44 14.10 -12.54
N PHE A 9 9.41 13.28 -12.92
CA PHE A 9 9.18 12.13 -13.80
C PHE A 9 8.25 11.10 -13.16
N LEU A 10 8.49 10.73 -11.89
CA LEU A 10 7.66 9.76 -11.17
C LEU A 10 6.22 10.27 -10.98
N SER A 11 6.06 11.56 -10.68
CA SER A 11 4.76 12.23 -10.57
C SER A 11 4.02 12.29 -11.91
N ALA A 12 4.72 12.62 -13.00
CA ALA A 12 4.16 12.61 -14.34
C ALA A 12 3.70 11.21 -14.77
N ALA A 13 4.50 10.17 -14.49
CA ALA A 13 4.13 8.78 -14.75
C ALA A 13 2.90 8.35 -13.93
N ALA A 14 2.85 8.69 -12.64
CA ALA A 14 1.71 8.40 -11.78
C ALA A 14 0.43 9.11 -12.26
N MET A 15 0.53 10.39 -12.66
CA MET A 15 -0.58 11.14 -13.23
C MET A 15 -1.06 10.56 -14.56
N LEU A 16 -0.13 10.10 -15.41
CA LEU A 16 -0.46 9.47 -16.69
C LEU A 16 -1.24 8.17 -16.47
N ILE A 17 -0.79 7.30 -15.56
CA ILE A 17 -1.48 6.06 -15.18
C ILE A 17 -2.86 6.39 -14.59
N ALA A 18 -2.95 7.37 -13.69
CA ALA A 18 -4.21 7.78 -13.09
C ALA A 18 -5.20 8.36 -14.13
N PHE A 19 -4.70 9.10 -15.13
CA PHE A 19 -5.49 9.66 -16.22
C PHE A 19 -5.95 8.59 -17.22
N LEU A 20 -5.08 7.66 -17.60
CA LEU A 20 -5.47 6.50 -18.41
C LEU A 20 -6.53 5.68 -17.70
N ASN A 21 -6.35 5.44 -16.40
CA ASN A 21 -7.36 4.76 -15.61
C ASN A 21 -8.66 5.55 -15.55
N SER A 22 -8.65 6.86 -15.31
CA SER A 22 -9.90 7.64 -15.25
C SER A 22 -10.67 7.65 -16.57
N LYS A 23 -9.97 7.54 -17.71
CA LYS A 23 -10.58 7.53 -19.05
C LYS A 23 -11.07 6.14 -19.51
N VAL A 24 -10.43 5.06 -19.06
CA VAL A 24 -10.72 3.68 -19.54
C VAL A 24 -11.41 2.82 -18.46
N GLY A 25 -11.16 3.04 -17.17
CA GLY A 25 -11.65 2.21 -16.05
C GLY A 25 -12.27 3.01 -14.91
N LYS A 26 -13.52 2.71 -14.54
CA LYS A 26 -14.19 3.32 -13.36
C LYS A 26 -13.62 2.82 -12.00
N MET A 27 -12.41 2.28 -11.97
CA MET A 27 -11.80 1.70 -10.78
C MET A 27 -11.27 2.76 -9.81
N GLN A 28 -11.04 2.38 -8.56
CA GLN A 28 -10.39 3.24 -7.58
C GLN A 28 -8.96 3.56 -8.00
N THR A 29 -8.53 4.81 -7.82
CA THR A 29 -7.21 5.30 -8.22
C THR A 29 -6.07 4.52 -7.59
N THR A 30 -6.18 4.11 -6.32
CA THR A 30 -5.16 3.30 -5.62
C THR A 30 -4.91 1.95 -6.29
N ILE A 31 -5.98 1.21 -6.61
CA ILE A 31 -5.89 -0.09 -7.28
C ILE A 31 -5.30 0.06 -8.68
N ALA A 32 -5.71 1.11 -9.39
CA ALA A 32 -5.23 1.35 -10.74
C ALA A 32 -3.75 1.75 -10.81
N ILE A 33 -3.28 2.58 -9.87
CA ILE A 33 -1.87 2.99 -9.82
C ILE A 33 -0.99 1.79 -9.47
N THR A 34 -1.40 0.97 -8.49
CA THR A 34 -0.64 -0.22 -8.07
C THR A 34 -0.64 -1.32 -9.13
N ALA A 35 -1.78 -1.64 -9.73
CA ALA A 35 -1.85 -2.60 -10.83
C ALA A 35 -1.12 -2.09 -12.08
N GLY A 36 -1.28 -0.80 -12.41
CA GLY A 36 -0.62 -0.17 -13.56
C GLY A 36 0.90 -0.15 -13.42
N SER A 37 1.43 0.17 -12.24
CA SER A 37 2.88 0.11 -12.00
C SER A 37 3.42 -1.32 -12.03
N MET A 38 2.66 -2.29 -11.52
CA MET A 38 3.02 -3.71 -11.58
C MET A 38 3.05 -4.21 -13.03
N MET A 39 2.06 -3.88 -13.86
CA MET A 39 2.05 -4.23 -15.27
C MET A 39 3.19 -3.56 -16.04
N LEU A 40 3.44 -2.26 -15.78
CA LEU A 40 4.56 -1.55 -16.39
C LEU A 40 5.91 -2.19 -16.02
N SER A 41 6.08 -2.56 -14.75
CA SER A 41 7.27 -3.28 -14.28
C SER A 41 7.45 -4.61 -15.02
N LEU A 42 6.38 -5.38 -15.19
CA LEU A 42 6.41 -6.65 -15.93
C LEU A 42 6.79 -6.44 -17.40
N ILE A 43 6.23 -5.42 -18.06
CA ILE A 43 6.53 -5.09 -19.46
C ILE A 43 8.01 -4.71 -19.61
N ILE A 44 8.56 -3.93 -18.67
CA ILE A 44 9.98 -3.55 -18.68
C ILE A 44 10.87 -4.79 -18.55
N VAL A 45 10.55 -5.73 -17.65
CA VAL A 45 11.32 -6.97 -17.47
C VAL A 45 11.28 -7.84 -18.73
N ILE A 46 10.11 -8.01 -19.34
CA ILE A 46 9.94 -8.81 -20.57
C ILE A 46 10.67 -8.15 -21.75
N ALA A 47 10.56 -6.82 -21.90
CA ALA A 47 11.26 -6.08 -22.94
C ALA A 47 12.79 -6.13 -22.77
N GLY A 48 13.27 -6.17 -21.52
CA GLY A 48 14.70 -6.29 -21.20
C GLY A 48 15.31 -7.66 -21.53
N GLN A 49 14.52 -8.74 -21.50
CA GLN A 49 15.00 -10.08 -21.88
C GLN A 49 15.20 -10.26 -23.39
N ASN A 50 14.60 -9.41 -24.22
CA ASN A 50 14.65 -9.49 -25.67
C ASN A 50 15.79 -8.66 -26.30
N ASP A 51 16.74 -8.17 -25.48
CA ASP A 51 17.91 -7.34 -25.86
C ASP A 51 17.60 -6.09 -26.70
N TRP A 52 16.33 -5.64 -26.73
CA TRP A 52 15.91 -4.54 -27.60
C TRP A 52 16.43 -3.18 -27.13
N PHE A 53 16.73 -3.02 -25.83
CA PHE A 53 17.36 -1.82 -25.29
C PHE A 53 18.02 -2.15 -23.93
N HIS A 54 19.17 -1.54 -23.62
CA HIS A 54 19.80 -1.50 -22.28
C HIS A 54 18.93 -0.74 -21.23
N LEU A 55 17.63 -1.04 -21.16
CA LEU A 55 16.66 -0.40 -20.25
C LEU A 55 16.85 -0.85 -18.81
N THR A 56 17.39 -2.04 -18.59
CA THR A 56 17.67 -2.59 -17.26
C THR A 56 18.69 -1.75 -16.50
N GLU A 57 19.73 -1.25 -17.18
CA GLU A 57 20.79 -0.45 -16.56
C GLU A 57 20.34 1.00 -16.25
N ILE A 58 19.53 1.59 -17.14
CA ILE A 58 18.94 2.92 -16.92
C ILE A 58 17.85 2.88 -15.83
N ALA A 59 17.02 1.82 -15.82
CA ALA A 59 15.99 1.63 -14.80
C ALA A 59 16.61 1.37 -13.42
N SER A 60 17.63 0.52 -13.33
CA SER A 60 18.33 0.21 -12.08
C SER A 60 19.01 1.45 -11.49
N ASN A 61 19.74 2.22 -12.32
CA ASN A 61 20.40 3.44 -11.86
C ASN A 61 19.42 4.55 -11.46
N THR A 62 18.27 4.64 -12.13
CA THR A 62 17.23 5.63 -11.78
C THR A 62 16.56 5.27 -10.45
N VAL A 63 16.23 3.99 -10.22
CA VAL A 63 15.62 3.53 -8.96
C VAL A 63 16.61 3.61 -7.80
N ALA A 64 17.88 3.23 -8.01
CA ALA A 64 18.92 3.29 -6.98
C ALA A 64 19.27 4.72 -6.54
N SER A 65 18.98 5.74 -7.37
CA SER A 65 19.16 7.15 -7.02
C SER A 65 18.08 7.71 -6.08
N ILE A 66 16.99 6.95 -5.85
CA ILE A 66 15.89 7.37 -4.99
C ILE A 66 16.04 6.70 -3.62
N ASN A 67 16.35 7.48 -2.59
CA ASN A 67 16.22 7.04 -1.20
C ASN A 67 14.74 7.04 -0.79
N PHE A 68 14.00 6.04 -1.26
CA PHE A 68 12.57 5.84 -0.94
C PHE A 68 12.34 5.72 0.56
N GLU A 69 13.25 5.05 1.27
CA GLU A 69 13.20 4.89 2.71
C GLU A 69 13.15 6.24 3.44
N ASP A 70 14.14 7.12 3.20
CA ASP A 70 14.18 8.42 3.86
C ASP A 70 12.99 9.30 3.48
N PHE A 71 12.58 9.28 2.21
CA PHE A 71 11.48 10.11 1.75
C PHE A 71 10.11 9.63 2.29
N LEU A 72 9.83 8.33 2.22
CA LEU A 72 8.54 7.77 2.63
C LEU A 72 8.47 7.51 4.13
N LEU A 73 9.46 6.82 4.72
CA LEU A 73 9.41 6.43 6.14
C LEU A 73 9.70 7.62 7.06
N LYS A 74 10.73 8.43 6.76
CA LYS A 74 11.10 9.58 7.62
C LYS A 74 10.38 10.87 7.25
N GLY A 75 10.00 11.03 5.98
CA GLY A 75 9.24 12.20 5.51
C GLY A 75 7.73 12.01 5.65
N ILE A 76 7.13 11.32 4.68
CA ILE A 76 5.68 11.36 4.44
C ILE A 76 4.86 10.59 5.49
N LEU A 77 5.35 9.45 5.98
CA LEU A 77 4.59 8.57 6.87
C LEU A 77 4.20 9.26 8.19
N GLY A 78 5.12 10.01 8.80
CA GLY A 78 4.84 10.78 10.01
C GLY A 78 3.73 11.82 9.82
N PHE A 79 3.78 12.58 8.71
CA PHE A 79 2.73 13.56 8.39
C PHE A 79 1.37 12.90 8.11
N LEU A 80 1.34 11.75 7.41
CA LEU A 80 0.11 11.01 7.16
C LEU A 80 -0.52 10.48 8.45
N LEU A 81 0.28 9.92 9.36
CA LEU A 81 -0.20 9.43 10.66
C LEU A 81 -0.71 10.58 11.52
N PHE A 82 -0.03 11.73 11.52
CA PHE A 82 -0.49 12.93 12.23
C PHE A 82 -1.82 13.46 11.66
N ALA A 83 -1.93 13.58 10.33
CA ALA A 83 -3.16 13.99 9.66
C ALA A 83 -4.31 13.01 9.90
N GLY A 84 -4.00 11.71 9.91
CA GLY A 84 -4.97 10.65 10.24
C GLY A 84 -5.47 10.75 11.68
N GLY A 85 -4.61 11.08 12.64
CA GLY A 85 -4.95 11.24 14.05
C GLY A 85 -5.78 12.50 14.34
N LEU A 86 -5.50 13.63 13.67
CA LEU A 86 -6.22 14.89 13.85
C LEU A 86 -7.72 14.80 13.54
N GLY A 87 -8.11 13.89 12.63
CA GLY A 87 -9.51 13.68 12.25
C GLY A 87 -10.35 12.89 13.25
N ILE A 88 -9.74 12.35 14.31
CA ILE A 88 -10.41 11.39 15.20
C ILE A 88 -11.04 12.08 16.42
N LYS A 89 -12.33 11.79 16.67
CA LYS A 89 -13.05 12.27 17.86
C LYS A 89 -12.71 11.41 19.08
N LEU A 90 -11.88 11.93 20.00
CA LEU A 90 -11.45 11.24 21.22
C LEU A 90 -12.58 10.59 22.06
N PRO A 91 -13.77 11.22 22.23
CA PRO A 91 -14.85 10.59 23.00
C PRO A 91 -15.30 9.25 22.41
N HIS A 92 -15.41 9.16 21.08
CA HIS A 92 -15.83 7.92 20.40
C HIS A 92 -14.76 6.83 20.48
N LEU A 93 -13.47 7.19 20.47
CA LEU A 93 -12.38 6.25 20.69
C LEU A 93 -12.42 5.65 22.10
N LYS A 94 -12.74 6.48 23.10
CA LYS A 94 -12.75 6.04 24.50
C LYS A 94 -13.88 5.03 24.75
N ASP A 95 -15.03 5.23 24.12
CA ASP A 95 -16.20 4.35 24.25
C ASP A 95 -16.02 2.99 23.54
N GLN A 96 -15.09 2.88 22.58
CA GLN A 96 -14.82 1.68 21.78
C GLN A 96 -13.35 1.21 21.87
N LYS A 97 -12.67 1.57 22.96
CA LYS A 97 -11.22 1.36 23.10
C LYS A 97 -10.83 -0.12 23.09
N TRP A 98 -11.69 -1.00 23.59
CA TRP A 98 -11.41 -2.43 23.69
C TRP A 98 -11.51 -3.10 22.33
N GLU A 99 -12.55 -2.77 21.57
CA GLU A 99 -12.79 -3.23 20.21
C GLU A 99 -11.65 -2.79 19.29
N ILE A 100 -11.28 -1.51 19.35
CA ILE A 100 -10.19 -0.96 18.54
C ILE A 100 -8.86 -1.62 18.90
N THR A 101 -8.59 -1.83 20.19
CA THR A 101 -7.31 -2.44 20.63
C THR A 101 -7.23 -3.91 20.22
N VAL A 102 -8.32 -4.67 20.34
CA VAL A 102 -8.37 -6.08 19.91
C VAL A 102 -8.21 -6.20 18.40
N LEU A 103 -8.87 -5.33 17.63
CA LEU A 103 -8.73 -5.34 16.17
C LEU A 103 -7.34 -4.86 15.73
N ALA A 104 -6.78 -3.83 16.37
CA ALA A 104 -5.50 -3.25 15.95
C ALA A 104 -4.29 -4.08 16.39
N LEU A 105 -4.31 -4.71 17.58
CA LEU A 105 -3.20 -5.51 18.10
C LEU A 105 -3.46 -7.01 18.02
N GLY A 106 -4.61 -7.45 18.52
CA GLY A 106 -4.95 -8.87 18.58
C GLY A 106 -5.08 -9.48 17.18
N ALA A 107 -5.89 -8.87 16.32
CA ALA A 107 -6.10 -9.39 14.97
C ALA A 107 -4.86 -9.26 14.09
N THR A 108 -4.04 -8.21 14.25
CA THR A 108 -2.79 -8.05 13.46
C THR A 108 -1.71 -9.04 13.89
N LEU A 109 -1.54 -9.29 15.18
CA LEU A 109 -0.64 -10.33 15.67
C LEU A 109 -1.11 -11.71 15.19
N PHE A 110 -2.40 -12.02 15.36
CA PHE A 110 -2.95 -13.28 14.91
C PHE A 110 -2.76 -13.49 13.41
N SER A 111 -3.08 -12.47 12.60
CA SER A 111 -2.93 -12.52 11.15
C SER A 111 -1.45 -12.65 10.72
N THR A 112 -0.53 -11.98 11.42
CA THR A 112 0.92 -12.13 11.21
C THR A 112 1.38 -13.58 11.39
N PHE A 113 1.01 -14.22 12.50
CA PHE A 113 1.36 -15.62 12.77
C PHE A 113 0.65 -16.57 11.81
N PHE A 114 -0.62 -16.31 11.50
CA PHE A 114 -1.40 -17.14 10.60
C PHE A 114 -0.82 -17.15 9.19
N ILE A 115 -0.61 -15.96 8.60
CA ILE A 115 -0.01 -15.80 7.27
C ILE A 115 1.41 -16.35 7.24
N GLY A 116 2.23 -16.03 8.25
CA GLY A 116 3.61 -16.51 8.34
C GLY A 116 3.70 -18.04 8.42
N SER A 117 2.81 -18.67 9.18
CA SER A 117 2.76 -20.14 9.31
C SER A 117 2.26 -20.81 8.04
N VAL A 118 1.23 -20.26 7.40
CA VAL A 118 0.71 -20.77 6.11
C VAL A 118 1.78 -20.67 5.03
N LEU A 119 2.48 -19.53 4.95
CA LEU A 119 3.55 -19.33 3.97
C LEU A 119 4.73 -20.26 4.23
N TYR A 120 5.13 -20.43 5.49
CA TYR A 120 6.19 -21.37 5.87
C TYR A 120 5.82 -22.82 5.48
N GLY A 121 4.59 -23.26 5.77
CA GLY A 121 4.10 -24.57 5.36
C GLY A 121 4.13 -24.76 3.84
N PHE A 122 3.77 -23.73 3.08
CA PHE A 122 3.84 -23.75 1.62
C PHE A 122 5.28 -23.82 1.09
N CYS A 123 6.20 -23.04 1.66
CA CYS A 123 7.63 -23.08 1.31
C CYS A 123 8.25 -24.46 1.60
N GLN A 124 7.90 -25.07 2.73
CA GLN A 124 8.35 -26.41 3.09
C GLN A 124 7.81 -27.47 2.12
N LEU A 125 6.56 -27.33 1.66
CA LEU A 125 5.95 -28.23 0.67
C LEU A 125 6.65 -28.17 -0.70
N ILE A 126 7.10 -26.98 -1.10
CA ILE A 126 7.84 -26.75 -2.36
C ILE A 126 9.33 -27.11 -2.21
N GLY A 127 9.81 -27.34 -0.98
CA GLY A 127 11.20 -27.69 -0.70
C GLY A 127 12.16 -26.49 -0.71
N ILE A 128 11.64 -25.27 -0.53
CA ILE A 128 12.48 -24.07 -0.44
C ILE A 128 12.94 -23.89 1.01
N PRO A 129 14.27 -23.83 1.28
CA PRO A 129 14.79 -23.66 2.63
C PRO A 129 14.64 -22.20 3.09
N PHE A 130 13.41 -21.81 3.42
CA PHE A 130 13.11 -20.50 4.02
C PHE A 130 13.00 -20.63 5.53
N ASP A 131 13.74 -19.79 6.25
CA ASP A 131 13.59 -19.70 7.70
C ASP A 131 12.22 -19.10 8.06
N PHE A 132 11.63 -19.65 9.11
CA PHE A 132 10.34 -19.19 9.63
C PHE A 132 10.31 -17.69 9.93
N ILE A 133 11.46 -17.11 10.31
CA ILE A 133 11.58 -15.67 10.63
C ILE A 133 11.27 -14.78 9.42
N TYR A 134 11.66 -15.19 8.20
CA TYR A 134 11.40 -14.41 7.00
C TYR A 134 9.92 -14.48 6.60
N CYS A 135 9.29 -15.63 6.78
CA CYS A 135 7.85 -15.79 6.56
C CYS A 135 7.04 -14.96 7.58
N LEU A 136 7.48 -14.93 8.84
CA LEU A 136 6.86 -14.10 9.88
C LEU A 136 7.03 -12.61 9.59
N LEU A 137 8.21 -12.19 9.14
CA LEU A 137 8.48 -10.79 8.76
C LEU A 137 7.61 -10.35 7.59
N PHE A 138 7.42 -11.21 6.59
CA PHE A 138 6.47 -10.96 5.50
C PHE A 138 5.04 -10.84 6.02
N GLY A 139 4.61 -11.75 6.91
CA GLY A 139 3.30 -11.67 7.57
C GLY A 139 3.10 -10.35 8.32
N ALA A 140 4.11 -9.90 9.07
CA ALA A 140 4.07 -8.66 9.85
C ALA A 140 4.00 -7.41 8.96
N LEU A 141 4.59 -7.46 7.77
CA LEU A 141 4.57 -6.36 6.82
C LEU A 141 3.20 -6.17 6.16
N ILE A 142 2.49 -7.26 5.85
CA ILE A 142 1.20 -7.20 5.14
C ILE A 142 -0.03 -7.23 6.06
N SER A 143 0.14 -7.62 7.32
CA SER A 143 -0.97 -7.77 8.26
C SER A 143 -1.61 -6.46 8.74
N PRO A 144 -0.90 -5.33 8.93
CA PRO A 144 -1.52 -4.08 9.31
C PRO A 144 -2.45 -3.57 8.21
N THR A 145 -3.71 -3.28 8.55
CA THR A 145 -4.68 -2.71 7.62
C THR A 145 -4.44 -1.21 7.44
N ASP A 146 -4.27 -0.73 6.20
CA ASP A 146 -4.14 0.71 5.92
C ASP A 146 -5.52 1.42 5.96
N PRO A 147 -5.81 2.24 6.98
CA PRO A 147 -7.08 2.95 7.06
C PRO A 147 -7.24 4.00 5.96
N ILE A 148 -6.14 4.55 5.42
CA ILE A 148 -6.16 5.65 4.44
C ILE A 148 -6.75 5.14 3.13
N ALA A 149 -6.30 3.97 2.66
CA ALA A 149 -6.83 3.31 1.47
C ALA A 149 -8.33 2.99 1.62
N VAL A 150 -8.77 2.47 2.77
CA VAL A 150 -10.18 2.11 3.02
C VAL A 150 -11.08 3.34 3.13
N LEU A 151 -10.66 4.40 3.82
CA LEU A 151 -11.41 5.65 3.91
C LEU A 151 -11.61 6.29 2.53
N ALA A 152 -10.60 6.24 1.66
CA ALA A 152 -10.72 6.73 0.29
C ALA A 152 -11.73 5.92 -0.54
N ILE A 153 -11.84 4.60 -0.31
CA ILE A 153 -12.87 3.74 -0.93
C ILE A 153 -14.26 4.16 -0.46
N VAL A 154 -14.48 4.15 0.85
CA VAL A 154 -15.80 4.37 1.46
C VAL A 154 -16.37 5.75 1.08
N LYS A 155 -15.51 6.78 1.02
CA LYS A 155 -15.91 8.11 0.58
C LYS A 155 -16.33 8.14 -0.90
N LYS A 156 -15.73 7.31 -1.74
CA LYS A 156 -16.02 7.20 -3.18
C LYS A 156 -17.29 6.37 -3.45
N THR A 157 -17.57 5.35 -2.64
CA THR A 157 -18.72 4.44 -2.85
C THR A 157 -20.07 4.97 -2.37
N ARG A 158 -20.18 6.18 -1.80
CA ARG A 158 -21.45 6.70 -1.23
C ARG A 158 -22.17 5.61 -0.41
N CYS A 159 -21.48 4.97 0.54
CA CYS A 159 -22.18 4.21 1.56
C CYS A 159 -22.98 5.20 2.43
N THR A 160 -24.23 5.42 2.03
CA THR A 160 -25.40 5.88 2.79
C THR A 160 -25.10 6.24 4.25
N GLN A 161 -24.70 7.49 4.51
CA GLN A 161 -24.74 8.07 5.87
C GLN A 161 -26.18 8.40 6.32
N THR A 162 -27.20 7.94 5.60
CA THR A 162 -28.57 8.46 5.70
C THR A 162 -29.42 7.89 6.84
N HIS A 163 -28.88 7.11 7.79
CA HIS A 163 -29.73 6.48 8.82
C HIS A 163 -29.44 6.84 10.30
N PHE A 164 -28.46 7.69 10.60
CA PHE A 164 -28.12 8.02 12.01
C PHE A 164 -28.54 9.43 12.50
N TYR A 165 -29.23 10.23 11.67
CA TYR A 165 -29.68 11.59 12.05
C TYR A 165 -31.21 11.79 12.09
N ALA A 166 -32.01 10.74 11.88
CA ALA A 166 -33.48 10.86 11.84
C ALA A 166 -34.18 10.58 13.17
N ASP A 167 -33.46 10.19 14.23
CA ASP A 167 -34.07 9.79 15.52
C ASP A 167 -33.49 10.58 16.71
N ARG A 168 -33.58 11.90 16.62
CA ARG A 168 -33.65 12.80 17.78
C ARG A 168 -34.46 14.03 17.38
N ARG A 169 -35.78 13.89 17.41
CA ARG A 169 -36.67 14.99 17.79
C ARG A 169 -37.10 14.77 19.22
#